data_AF-A0A1I6RFH9-F1
#
_entry.id   AF-A0A1I6RFH9-F1
#
_cell.length_a   1.000
_cell.length_b   1.000
_cell.length_c   1.000
_cell.angle_alpha   90.00
_cell.angle_beta   90.00
_cell.angle_gamma   90.00
#
_symmetry.space_group_name_H-M   'P 1'
#
loop_
_entity.id
_entity.type
_entity.pdbx_description
1 polymer ?
#
loop_
_entity_poly.entity_id
_entity_poly.type
_entity_poly.pdbx_seq_one_letter_code
_entity_poly.pdbx_strand_id
1 'polypeptide(L)'
;MRAAKRRSIEADHLESEAQDELRIQREAQAVTAPETELRADGGEADTYTANENAQLEIAKNELEYPPVDVGDHVQDREDIDATMVVVRTPLEPANEVDARNGKTVAESNPGYPADDDVVVVKFPERTSTDIGPLQGYAFPRTRLEIVARVHDRNDDQEVSE
;
A
#
# COMPACT_ATOMS: atom_id res chain seq x y z
N MET A 1 -3.56 65.21 27.50
CA MET A 1 -3.78 64.54 26.20
C MET A 1 -2.81 63.37 25.95
N ARG A 2 -2.78 62.29 26.76
CA ARG A 2 -1.94 61.10 26.46
C ARG A 2 -2.46 59.76 27.03
N ALA A 3 -3.78 59.55 27.12
CA ALA A 3 -4.33 58.30 27.66
C ALA A 3 -5.42 57.62 26.79
N ALA A 4 -5.77 58.17 25.63
CA ALA A 4 -6.88 57.64 24.82
C ALA A 4 -6.46 56.84 23.58
N LYS A 5 -5.16 56.74 23.26
CA LYS A 5 -4.70 56.17 21.96
C LYS A 5 -4.00 54.81 22.04
N ARG A 6 -3.93 54.17 23.22
CA ARG A 6 -3.38 52.80 23.38
C ARG A 6 -4.42 51.69 23.52
N ARG A 7 -5.69 51.99 23.80
CA ARG A 7 -6.76 50.98 23.93
C ARG A 7 -7.41 50.55 22.61
N SER A 8 -7.12 51.22 21.50
CA SER A 8 -7.77 50.95 20.20
C SER A 8 -7.03 49.93 19.34
N ILE A 9 -5.79 49.55 19.68
CA ILE A 9 -4.97 48.65 18.84
C ILE A 9 -5.04 47.20 19.35
N GLU A 10 -5.28 46.99 20.65
CA GLU A 10 -5.40 45.63 21.23
C GLU A 10 -6.75 44.96 20.96
N ALA A 11 -7.82 45.72 20.70
CA ALA A 11 -9.15 45.17 20.41
C ALA A 11 -9.23 44.55 19.00
N ASP A 12 -8.64 45.23 18.00
CA ASP A 12 -8.69 44.78 16.60
C ASP A 12 -7.84 43.50 16.37
N HIS A 13 -6.82 43.25 17.20
CA HIS A 13 -5.97 42.07 17.05
C HIS A 13 -6.59 40.78 17.63
N LEU A 14 -7.42 40.90 18.67
CA LEU A 14 -8.13 39.76 19.28
C LEU A 14 -9.35 39.32 18.46
N GLU A 15 -10.02 40.25 17.75
CA GLU A 15 -11.11 39.88 16.83
C GLU A 15 -10.58 39.19 15.55
N SER A 16 -9.37 39.52 15.10
CA SER A 16 -8.72 38.86 13.96
C SER A 16 -8.37 37.39 14.25
N GLU A 17 -7.88 37.08 15.44
CA GLU A 17 -7.50 35.70 15.82
C GLU A 17 -8.74 34.82 16.04
N ALA A 18 -9.82 35.39 16.60
CA ALA A 18 -11.09 34.67 16.79
C ALA A 18 -11.78 34.32 15.46
N GLN A 19 -11.60 35.12 14.41
CA GLN A 19 -12.18 34.84 13.09
C GLN A 19 -11.41 33.75 12.31
N ASP A 20 -10.09 33.67 12.48
CA ASP A 20 -9.28 32.63 11.84
C ASP A 20 -9.50 31.25 12.48
N GLU A 21 -9.69 31.16 13.80
CA GLU A 21 -10.04 29.88 14.46
C GLU A 21 -11.45 29.37 14.05
N LEU A 22 -12.43 30.27 13.88
CA LEU A 22 -13.77 29.92 13.42
C LEU A 22 -13.80 29.42 11.98
N ARG A 23 -12.87 29.86 11.13
CA ARG A 23 -12.71 29.36 9.76
C ARG A 23 -12.14 27.94 9.74
N ILE A 24 -11.13 27.66 10.57
CA ILE A 24 -10.50 26.33 10.67
C ILE A 24 -11.51 25.29 11.22
N GLN A 25 -12.38 25.66 12.16
CA GLN A 25 -13.43 24.74 12.66
C GLN A 25 -14.54 24.46 11.65
N ARG A 26 -14.89 25.42 10.76
CA ARG A 26 -15.91 25.21 9.72
C ARG A 26 -15.42 24.33 8.57
N GLU A 27 -14.14 24.37 8.23
CA GLU A 27 -13.57 23.49 7.20
C GLU A 27 -13.47 22.02 7.67
N ALA A 28 -13.35 21.77 8.98
CA ALA A 28 -13.33 20.41 9.53
C ALA A 28 -14.72 19.72 9.57
N GLN A 29 -15.82 20.45 9.40
CA GLN A 29 -17.19 19.88 9.44
C GLN A 29 -17.85 19.70 8.06
N ALA A 30 -17.17 20.06 6.96
CA ALA A 30 -17.77 20.12 5.63
C ALA A 30 -17.40 18.95 4.69
N VAL A 31 -17.02 17.78 5.22
CA VAL A 31 -16.84 16.55 4.42
C VAL A 31 -17.44 15.35 5.13
N THR A 32 -18.72 15.41 5.48
CA THR A 32 -19.54 14.22 5.71
C THR A 32 -20.70 14.28 4.72
N ALA A 33 -20.68 13.35 3.77
CA ALA A 33 -21.60 13.25 2.64
C ALA A 33 -23.02 12.84 3.11
N PRO A 34 -24.04 12.91 2.23
CA PRO A 34 -25.43 13.19 2.59
C PRO A 34 -26.17 12.02 3.24
N GLU A 35 -26.96 12.36 4.26
CA GLU A 35 -28.05 11.53 4.78
C GLU A 35 -29.08 11.29 3.66
N THR A 36 -29.11 10.07 3.15
CA THR A 36 -30.21 9.58 2.33
C THR A 36 -31.30 9.13 3.27
N GLU A 37 -32.37 9.91 3.39
CA GLU A 37 -33.60 9.51 4.10
C GLU A 37 -34.22 8.27 3.44
N LEU A 38 -33.97 7.09 4.02
CA LEU A 38 -34.72 5.87 3.71
C LEU A 38 -35.76 5.64 4.80
N ARG A 39 -36.98 6.02 4.44
CA ARG A 39 -38.25 5.74 5.11
C ARG A 39 -38.41 4.22 5.25
N ALA A 40 -38.17 3.68 6.45
CA ALA A 40 -38.43 2.28 6.78
C ALA A 40 -39.91 2.10 7.17
N ASP A 41 -40.75 1.78 6.19
CA ASP A 41 -42.00 1.06 6.41
C ASP A 41 -41.90 -0.25 5.61
N GLY A 42 -41.79 -1.37 6.32
CA GLY A 42 -41.96 -2.75 5.84
C GLY A 42 -41.11 -3.25 4.67
N GLY A 43 -40.10 -4.07 4.96
CA GLY A 43 -39.45 -4.91 3.95
C GLY A 43 -38.42 -5.86 4.58
N GLU A 44 -38.47 -7.13 4.18
CA GLU A 44 -37.78 -8.27 4.77
C GLU A 44 -36.27 -8.11 4.96
N ALA A 45 -35.75 -8.79 5.98
CA ALA A 45 -34.33 -8.93 6.24
C ALA A 45 -33.66 -9.71 5.11
N ASP A 46 -33.20 -9.00 4.08
CA ASP A 46 -32.24 -9.53 3.12
C ASP A 46 -30.87 -9.60 3.79
N THR A 47 -30.53 -10.80 4.21
CA THR A 47 -29.21 -11.21 4.69
C THR A 47 -28.13 -10.83 3.67
N TYR A 48 -27.05 -10.20 4.15
CA TYR A 48 -25.80 -9.98 3.42
C TYR A 48 -25.14 -11.34 3.07
N THR A 49 -25.63 -12.02 2.05
CA THR A 49 -24.99 -13.18 1.40
C THR A 49 -24.22 -12.73 0.17
N ALA A 50 -23.31 -11.77 0.36
CA ALA A 50 -22.22 -11.54 -0.57
C ALA A 50 -20.93 -11.83 0.18
N ASN A 51 -20.08 -12.68 -0.42
CA ASN A 51 -18.65 -12.82 -0.13
C ASN A 51 -18.17 -13.99 0.78
N GLU A 52 -18.67 -15.20 0.63
CA GLU A 52 -17.83 -16.39 0.91
C GLU A 52 -16.91 -16.70 -0.27
N ASN A 53 -17.40 -16.50 -1.51
CA ASN A 53 -16.63 -16.81 -2.72
C ASN A 53 -15.39 -15.93 -2.92
N ALA A 54 -15.45 -14.62 -2.63
CA ALA A 54 -14.27 -13.77 -2.85
C ALA A 54 -13.21 -13.96 -1.74
N GLN A 55 -13.63 -14.24 -0.50
CA GLN A 55 -12.70 -14.68 0.56
C GLN A 55 -11.99 -15.98 0.18
N LEU A 56 -12.70 -16.93 -0.41
CA LEU A 56 -12.11 -18.19 -0.87
C LEU A 56 -11.09 -17.98 -2.00
N GLU A 57 -11.37 -17.08 -2.95
CA GLU A 57 -10.46 -16.78 -4.06
C GLU A 57 -9.21 -16.00 -3.60
N ILE A 58 -9.35 -15.07 -2.64
CA ILE A 58 -8.20 -14.38 -2.04
C ILE A 58 -7.29 -15.39 -1.32
N ALA A 59 -7.87 -16.24 -0.47
CA ALA A 59 -7.11 -17.25 0.27
C ALA A 59 -6.39 -18.24 -0.65
N LYS A 60 -7.02 -18.63 -1.77
CA LYS A 60 -6.36 -19.48 -2.79
C LYS A 60 -5.21 -18.76 -3.47
N ASN A 61 -5.39 -17.49 -3.84
CA ASN A 61 -4.34 -16.72 -4.49
C ASN A 61 -3.14 -16.50 -3.55
N GLU A 62 -3.39 -16.23 -2.27
CA GLU A 62 -2.33 -16.13 -1.26
C GLU A 62 -1.62 -17.46 -0.98
N LEU A 63 -2.30 -18.60 -1.17
CA LEU A 63 -1.66 -19.92 -1.11
C LEU A 63 -0.79 -20.20 -2.35
N GLU A 64 -1.24 -19.79 -3.53
CA GLU A 64 -0.52 -20.00 -4.79
C GLU A 64 0.66 -19.03 -4.96
N TYR A 65 0.47 -17.79 -4.51
CA TYR A 65 1.43 -16.68 -4.57
C TYR A 65 1.51 -16.01 -3.19
N PRO A 66 2.24 -16.62 -2.24
CA PRO A 66 2.37 -16.06 -0.91
C PRO A 66 2.85 -14.60 -0.94
N PRO A 67 2.44 -13.71 -0.03
CA PRO A 67 2.96 -12.36 -0.05
C PRO A 67 4.50 -12.39 0.13
N VAL A 68 5.21 -11.42 -0.43
CA VAL A 68 6.67 -11.29 -0.32
C VAL A 68 7.03 -10.12 0.58
N ASP A 69 7.97 -10.33 1.51
CA ASP A 69 8.46 -9.28 2.39
C ASP A 69 9.88 -8.82 2.02
N VAL A 70 10.20 -7.58 2.36
CA VAL A 70 11.55 -7.02 2.19
C VAL A 70 12.54 -7.84 3.00
N GLY A 71 13.60 -8.34 2.38
CA GLY A 71 14.60 -9.22 2.99
C GLY A 71 14.45 -10.69 2.62
N ASP A 72 13.27 -11.11 2.14
CA ASP A 72 13.08 -12.47 1.65
C ASP A 72 14.01 -12.76 0.46
N HIS A 73 14.45 -14.00 0.37
CA HIS A 73 15.24 -14.50 -0.74
C HIS A 73 14.32 -15.14 -1.77
N VAL A 74 14.47 -14.71 -3.01
CA VAL A 74 13.62 -15.11 -4.12
C VAL A 74 14.46 -15.57 -5.31
N GLN A 75 13.85 -16.37 -6.18
CA GLN A 75 14.40 -16.77 -7.48
C GLN A 75 13.40 -16.40 -8.58
N ASP A 76 13.92 -16.21 -9.79
CA ASP A 76 13.10 -16.03 -10.97
C ASP A 76 12.65 -17.40 -11.47
N ARG A 77 11.33 -17.58 -11.69
CA ARG A 77 10.79 -18.83 -12.25
C ARG A 77 11.31 -19.13 -13.65
N GLU A 78 11.75 -18.11 -14.39
CA GLU A 78 12.34 -18.25 -15.72
C GLU A 78 13.87 -18.41 -15.69
N ASP A 79 14.52 -18.01 -14.59
CA ASP A 79 15.98 -18.06 -14.41
C ASP A 79 16.33 -18.46 -12.95
N ILE A 80 16.42 -19.76 -12.73
CA ILE A 80 16.65 -20.36 -11.41
C ILE A 80 18.11 -20.29 -10.94
N ASP A 81 19.03 -19.77 -11.77
CA ASP A 81 20.46 -19.83 -11.50
C ASP A 81 20.93 -18.76 -10.49
N ALA A 82 20.07 -17.79 -10.16
CA ALA A 82 20.41 -16.67 -9.29
C ALA A 82 19.41 -16.45 -8.16
N THR A 83 19.90 -16.51 -6.92
CA THR A 83 19.12 -16.10 -5.73
C THR A 83 19.26 -14.59 -5.54
N MET A 84 18.12 -13.93 -5.40
CA MET A 84 17.98 -12.49 -5.25
C MET A 84 17.41 -12.16 -3.87
N VAL A 85 17.64 -10.94 -3.40
CA VAL A 85 17.08 -10.43 -2.14
C VAL A 85 16.10 -9.32 -2.45
N VAL A 86 14.91 -9.41 -1.85
CA VAL A 86 13.87 -8.38 -1.96
C VAL A 86 14.29 -7.16 -1.15
N VAL A 87 14.29 -5.99 -1.78
CA VAL A 87 14.68 -4.73 -1.13
C VAL A 87 13.53 -3.75 -1.00
N ARG A 88 12.45 -3.94 -1.77
CA ARG A 88 11.26 -3.08 -1.75
C ARG A 88 10.09 -3.76 -2.46
N THR A 89 8.88 -3.46 -1.99
CA THR A 89 7.59 -3.91 -2.55
C THR A 89 6.73 -2.66 -2.81
N PRO A 90 6.91 -1.98 -3.97
CA PRO A 90 6.04 -0.88 -4.35
C PRO A 90 4.57 -1.33 -4.39
N LEU A 91 3.64 -0.43 -4.07
CA LEU A 91 2.20 -0.72 -4.14
C LEU A 91 1.64 -0.49 -5.55
N GLU A 92 2.46 0.03 -6.46
CA GLU A 92 2.10 0.28 -7.85
C GLU A 92 2.15 -1.01 -8.69
N PRO A 93 1.19 -1.19 -9.61
CA PRO A 93 1.13 -2.36 -10.49
C PRO A 93 2.21 -2.35 -11.59
N ALA A 94 2.49 -3.52 -12.17
CA ALA A 94 3.56 -3.71 -13.15
C ALA A 94 3.44 -2.86 -14.43
N ASN A 95 2.22 -2.45 -14.81
CA ASN A 95 1.98 -1.56 -15.93
C ASN A 95 2.23 -0.07 -15.62
N GLU A 96 2.41 0.30 -14.36
CA GLU A 96 2.66 1.67 -13.91
C GLU A 96 4.12 1.90 -13.50
N VAL A 97 4.84 0.83 -13.16
CA VAL A 97 6.26 0.93 -12.77
C VAL A 97 7.17 0.88 -13.99
N ASP A 98 8.02 1.90 -14.12
CA ASP A 98 9.06 1.94 -15.14
C ASP A 98 10.14 0.88 -14.89
N ALA A 99 10.39 0.06 -15.91
CA ALA A 99 11.54 -0.81 -16.02
C ALA A 99 12.70 -0.11 -16.75
N ARG A 100 13.82 -0.83 -16.88
CA ARG A 100 14.96 -0.34 -17.64
C ARG A 100 14.59 -0.21 -19.13
N ASN A 101 15.11 0.82 -19.79
CA ASN A 101 14.95 1.12 -21.21
C ASN A 101 13.62 1.81 -21.61
N GLY A 102 12.95 2.47 -20.66
CA GLY A 102 11.75 3.28 -20.93
C GLY A 102 10.52 2.45 -21.29
N LYS A 103 10.51 1.18 -20.85
CA LYS A 103 9.37 0.28 -20.88
C LYS A 103 8.86 0.09 -19.46
N THR A 104 7.62 -0.35 -19.29
CA THR A 104 7.11 -0.74 -17.96
C THR A 104 7.58 -2.14 -17.56
N VAL A 105 7.40 -2.50 -16.29
CA VAL A 105 7.67 -3.86 -15.79
C VAL A 105 6.82 -4.87 -16.55
N ALA A 106 5.53 -4.59 -16.77
CA ALA A 106 4.64 -5.47 -17.53
C ALA A 106 5.10 -5.66 -18.99
N GLU A 107 5.53 -4.59 -19.67
CA GLU A 107 6.04 -4.67 -21.05
C GLU A 107 7.34 -5.46 -21.17
N SER A 108 8.15 -5.48 -20.11
CA SER A 108 9.40 -6.23 -20.04
C SER A 108 9.20 -7.70 -19.67
N ASN A 109 8.02 -8.06 -19.15
CA ASN A 109 7.67 -9.39 -18.66
C ASN A 109 6.39 -9.91 -19.34
N PRO A 110 6.38 -10.08 -20.68
CA PRO A 110 5.20 -10.52 -21.41
C PRO A 110 4.87 -11.98 -21.07
N GLY A 111 3.87 -12.21 -20.23
CA GLY A 111 3.53 -13.53 -19.71
C GLY A 111 2.96 -13.48 -18.29
N TYR A 112 3.18 -12.38 -17.59
CA TYR A 112 2.65 -12.13 -16.25
C TYR A 112 1.53 -11.08 -16.31
N PRO A 113 0.64 -11.05 -15.30
CA PRO A 113 -0.44 -10.07 -15.25
C PRO A 113 0.12 -8.64 -15.22
N ALA A 114 -0.54 -7.74 -15.95
CA ALA A 114 -0.10 -6.34 -16.05
C ALA A 114 -0.42 -5.54 -14.77
N ASP A 115 -1.42 -6.00 -14.04
CA ASP A 115 -1.87 -5.51 -12.73
C ASP A 115 -1.17 -6.20 -11.56
N ASP A 116 -0.20 -7.08 -11.83
CA ASP A 116 0.55 -7.76 -10.78
C ASP A 116 1.39 -6.76 -9.97
N ASP A 117 1.50 -7.02 -8.67
CA ASP A 117 2.29 -6.21 -7.76
C ASP A 117 3.77 -6.27 -8.16
N VAL A 118 4.47 -5.16 -8.04
CA VAL A 118 5.90 -5.12 -8.36
C VAL A 118 6.73 -5.45 -7.13
N VAL A 119 7.80 -6.21 -7.35
CA VAL A 119 8.82 -6.49 -6.34
C VAL A 119 10.18 -6.05 -6.87
N VAL A 120 10.89 -5.24 -6.10
CA VAL A 120 12.25 -4.82 -6.41
C VAL A 120 13.25 -5.68 -5.66
N VAL A 121 14.14 -6.30 -6.42
CA VAL A 121 15.15 -7.23 -5.92
C VAL A 121 16.55 -6.76 -6.29
N LYS A 122 17.55 -7.31 -5.60
CA LYS A 122 18.97 -7.13 -5.92
C LYS A 122 19.67 -8.48 -5.96
N PHE A 123 20.74 -8.56 -6.74
CA PHE A 123 21.57 -9.76 -6.90
C PHE A 123 22.81 -9.64 -6.00
N PRO A 124 22.81 -10.16 -4.77
CA PRO A 124 24.01 -10.16 -3.94
C PRO A 124 25.04 -11.15 -4.51
N GLU A 125 26.31 -10.75 -4.52
CA GLU A 125 27.42 -11.65 -4.78
C GLU A 125 27.90 -12.24 -3.45
N ARG A 126 28.62 -13.38 -3.50
CA ARG A 126 29.19 -14.02 -2.30
C ARG A 126 30.07 -13.08 -1.47
N THR A 127 30.65 -12.06 -2.10
CA THR A 127 31.52 -11.06 -1.48
C THR A 127 30.82 -9.75 -1.16
N SER A 128 29.51 -9.63 -1.44
CA SER A 128 28.75 -8.43 -1.13
C SER A 128 28.57 -8.29 0.38
N THR A 129 29.16 -7.24 0.95
CA THR A 129 28.94 -6.85 2.36
C THR A 129 27.90 -5.75 2.51
N ASP A 130 27.54 -5.08 1.42
CA ASP A 130 26.52 -4.05 1.34
C ASP A 130 25.71 -4.22 0.04
N ILE A 131 24.38 -4.23 0.17
CA ILE A 131 23.44 -4.35 -0.94
C ILE A 131 22.90 -2.99 -1.40
N GLY A 132 23.07 -1.93 -0.62
CA GLY A 132 22.69 -0.56 -0.94
C GLY A 132 23.16 -0.08 -2.33
N PRO A 133 24.44 -0.24 -2.70
CA PRO A 133 24.96 0.22 -3.99
C PRO A 133 24.62 -0.69 -5.18
N LEU A 134 24.12 -1.91 -4.93
CA LEU A 134 23.79 -2.84 -6.01
C LEU A 134 22.59 -2.35 -6.82
N GLN A 135 22.59 -2.67 -8.11
CA GLN A 135 21.50 -2.34 -9.01
C GLN A 135 20.21 -3.06 -8.58
N GLY A 136 19.10 -2.32 -8.52
CA GLY A 136 17.76 -2.87 -8.31
C GLY A 136 17.11 -3.27 -9.62
N TYR A 137 16.39 -4.40 -9.58
CA TYR A 137 15.62 -4.95 -10.69
C TYR A 137 14.18 -5.15 -10.24
N ALA A 138 13.22 -4.77 -11.08
CA ALA A 138 11.80 -4.85 -10.77
C ALA A 138 11.16 -5.99 -11.56
N PHE A 139 10.40 -6.84 -10.87
CA PHE A 139 9.70 -7.99 -11.44
C PHE A 139 8.25 -8.01 -10.95
N PRO A 140 7.31 -8.56 -11.75
CA PRO A 140 6.00 -8.94 -11.26
C PRO A 140 6.12 -9.95 -10.11
N ARG A 141 5.30 -9.82 -9.06
CA ARG A 141 5.32 -10.70 -7.89
C ARG A 141 5.16 -12.16 -8.32
N THR A 142 4.24 -12.47 -9.21
CA THR A 142 3.95 -13.84 -9.67
C THR A 142 5.10 -14.52 -10.41
N ARG A 143 6.07 -13.75 -10.93
CA ARG A 143 7.30 -14.27 -11.55
C ARG A 143 8.31 -14.80 -10.53
N LEU A 144 8.21 -14.38 -9.28
CA LEU A 144 9.17 -14.69 -8.24
C LEU A 144 8.72 -15.87 -7.37
N GLU A 145 9.63 -16.77 -7.09
CA GLU A 145 9.45 -17.85 -6.10
C GLU A 145 10.24 -17.52 -4.83
N ILE A 146 9.63 -17.70 -3.66
CA ILE A 146 10.30 -17.49 -2.38
C ILE A 146 11.12 -18.74 -2.05
N VAL A 147 12.43 -18.57 -1.87
CA VAL A 147 13.37 -19.66 -1.57
C VAL A 147 13.73 -19.70 -0.09
N ALA A 148 13.82 -18.53 0.54
CA ALA A 148 13.99 -18.44 1.98
C ALA A 148 13.29 -17.20 2.52
N ARG A 149 12.48 -17.38 3.56
CA ARG A 149 11.86 -16.27 4.28
C ARG A 149 12.79 -15.77 5.38
N VAL A 150 12.83 -14.46 5.54
CA VAL A 150 13.48 -13.83 6.70
C VAL A 150 12.46 -13.51 7.79
N HIS A 151 11.19 -13.32 7.39
CA HIS A 151 10.10 -13.01 8.30
C HIS A 151 9.33 -14.28 8.63
N ASP A 152 9.27 -14.61 9.91
CA ASP A 152 8.36 -15.64 10.41
C ASP A 152 6.94 -15.08 10.28
N ARG A 153 6.17 -15.62 9.34
CA ARG A 153 4.72 -15.49 9.38
C ARG A 153 4.24 -16.56 10.32
N ASN A 154 3.57 -16.12 11.38
CA ASN A 154 3.09 -16.97 12.45
C ASN A 154 1.88 -17.78 11.94
N ASP A 155 2.13 -18.67 10.98
CA ASP A 155 1.15 -19.56 10.36
C ASP A 155 1.04 -20.90 11.11
N ASP A 156 1.74 -21.04 12.25
CA ASP A 156 1.47 -22.08 13.25
C ASP A 156 0.19 -21.73 14.05
N GLN A 157 -0.95 -21.70 13.37
CA GLN A 157 -2.16 -22.21 14.01
C GLN A 157 -2.14 -23.73 13.82
N GLU A 158 -1.42 -24.40 14.72
CA GLU A 158 -1.65 -25.80 15.01
C GLU A 158 -3.15 -25.97 15.29
N VAL A 159 -3.88 -26.54 14.34
CA VAL A 159 -5.21 -27.09 14.61
C VAL A 159 -5.01 -28.25 15.57
N SER A 160 -5.16 -27.98 16.86
CA SER A 160 -5.18 -28.98 17.91
C SER A 160 -6.35 -29.95 17.65
N GLU A 161 -6.04 -31.22 17.37
CA GLU A 161 -6.98 -32.35 17.42
C GLU A 161 -7.32 -32.76 18.87
#